data_AF-A0A8X8BB80-F1
#
_entry.id   AF-A0A8X8BB80-F1
#
_cell.length_a   1.000
_cell.length_b   1.000
_cell.length_c   1.000
_cell.angle_alpha   90.00
_cell.angle_beta   90.00
_cell.angle_gamma   90.00
#
_symmetry.space_group_name_H-M   'P 1'
#
loop_
_entity.id
_entity.type
_entity.pdbx_description
1 polymer ?
#
loop_
_entity_poly.entity_id
_entity_poly.type
_entity_poly.pdbx_seq_one_letter_code
_entity_poly.pdbx_strand_id
1 'polypeptide(L)'
;MDYSDDNGMLYIESGEENLYSDHTSESDYGMDEDMHNDSTSTRSQISYVVLKEEDIREHQKADIEQVSTVLSIDQVKAIILLLHYRWSSSKVEDEWFTDE
;
A
#
# COMPACT_ATOMS: atom_id res chain seq x y z
N MET A 1 -17.96 44.10 -39.31
CA MET A 1 -19.18 43.31 -39.01
C MET A 1 -18.63 41.97 -38.57
N ASP A 2 -18.17 41.75 -37.34
CA ASP A 2 -18.74 42.04 -36.02
C ASP A 2 -20.22 41.69 -35.90
N TYR A 3 -20.44 40.45 -35.45
CA TYR A 3 -21.55 40.05 -34.59
C TYR A 3 -20.98 39.12 -33.51
N SER A 4 -20.74 39.72 -32.34
CA SER A 4 -20.90 39.04 -31.06
C SER A 4 -22.37 38.71 -30.85
N ASP A 5 -22.66 37.50 -30.38
CA ASP A 5 -23.77 37.16 -29.47
C ASP A 5 -23.50 35.71 -29.03
N ASP A 6 -22.96 35.47 -27.84
CA ASP A 6 -23.68 35.40 -26.55
C ASP A 6 -24.66 34.21 -26.46
N ASN A 7 -24.74 33.66 -25.24
CA ASN A 7 -25.56 32.54 -24.77
C ASN A 7 -25.03 31.12 -25.08
N GLY A 8 -24.56 30.34 -24.11
CA GLY A 8 -24.58 30.55 -22.68
C GLY A 8 -23.96 29.36 -21.94
N MET A 9 -23.19 29.71 -20.91
CA MET A 9 -23.06 29.01 -19.63
C MET A 9 -23.74 27.64 -19.53
N LEU A 10 -22.93 26.58 -19.39
CA LEU A 10 -23.22 25.53 -18.42
C LEU A 10 -22.00 25.35 -17.50
N TYR A 11 -22.05 26.13 -16.43
CA TYR A 11 -21.69 25.80 -15.05
C TYR A 11 -20.63 24.69 -14.87
N ILE A 12 -19.38 25.13 -14.74
CA ILE A 12 -18.42 24.40 -13.92
C ILE A 12 -18.93 24.51 -12.49
N GLU A 13 -19.51 23.42 -12.00
CA GLU A 13 -20.01 23.30 -10.64
C GLU A 13 -18.84 23.34 -9.66
N SER A 14 -18.62 24.56 -9.14
CA SER A 14 -18.35 24.93 -7.76
C SER A 14 -17.86 23.82 -6.81
N GLY A 15 -16.61 23.98 -6.39
CA GLY A 15 -16.04 23.40 -5.17
C GLY A 15 -14.82 24.22 -4.75
N GLU A 16 -15.08 25.49 -4.41
CA GLU A 16 -14.38 26.40 -3.48
C GLU A 16 -12.84 26.24 -3.32
N GLU A 17 -12.03 27.12 -3.92
CA GLU A 17 -11.71 28.47 -3.43
C GLU A 17 -10.47 28.49 -2.53
N ASN A 18 -9.36 28.82 -3.19
CA ASN A 18 -8.08 29.15 -2.62
C ASN A 18 -8.15 30.57 -2.02
N LEU A 19 -8.45 30.69 -0.73
CA LEU A 19 -8.25 31.93 0.02
C LEU A 19 -6.88 31.88 0.69
N TYR A 20 -5.86 32.37 -0.03
CA TYR A 20 -4.66 32.88 0.60
C TYR A 20 -5.04 34.09 1.46
N SER A 21 -5.33 33.83 2.74
CA SER A 21 -5.51 34.86 3.75
C SER A 21 -4.14 35.43 4.11
N ASP A 22 -3.70 36.44 3.35
CA ASP A 22 -2.72 37.41 3.80
C ASP A 22 -3.32 38.23 4.96
N HIS A 23 -2.96 37.86 6.18
CA HIS A 23 -3.18 38.70 7.36
C HIS A 23 -1.82 38.97 8.00
N THR A 24 -1.18 40.02 7.51
CA THR A 24 -0.21 40.78 8.30
C THR A 24 -0.93 41.35 9.54
N SER A 25 -0.65 40.77 10.70
CA SER A 25 -0.95 41.40 11.99
C SER A 25 0.35 41.46 12.79
N GLU A 26 1.05 42.59 12.67
CA GLU A 26 2.01 43.01 13.67
C GLU A 26 1.28 43.25 15.00
N SER A 27 1.63 42.47 16.03
CA SER A 27 1.63 42.77 17.48
C SER A 27 1.65 41.40 18.18
N ASP A 28 2.38 41.09 19.24
CA ASP A 28 3.23 41.79 20.18
C ASP A 28 3.95 40.65 20.96
N TYR A 29 5.15 40.88 21.48
CA TYR A 29 5.98 39.83 22.09
C TYR A 29 5.36 39.29 23.38
N GLY A 30 4.71 38.14 23.31
CA GLY A 30 4.30 37.34 24.46
C GLY A 30 5.03 36.01 24.48
N MET A 31 6.18 35.96 25.14
CA MET A 31 6.75 34.70 25.64
C MET A 31 5.71 34.09 26.59
N ASP A 32 5.13 32.96 26.22
CA ASP A 32 4.69 32.02 27.25
C ASP A 32 4.88 30.60 26.76
N GLU A 33 5.49 29.86 27.67
CA GLU A 33 6.03 28.53 27.55
C GLU A 33 4.84 27.57 27.61
N ASP A 34 4.51 26.87 26.52
CA ASP A 34 3.57 25.76 26.66
C ASP A 34 3.92 24.58 25.77
N MET A 35 3.99 23.45 26.43
CA MET A 35 4.49 22.18 25.94
C MET A 35 3.66 21.71 24.74
N HIS A 36 4.13 22.02 23.53
CA HIS A 36 3.69 21.26 22.37
C HIS A 36 4.39 19.90 22.42
N ASN A 37 3.78 19.03 23.22
CA ASN A 37 3.75 17.60 23.07
C ASN A 37 3.98 17.27 21.59
N ASP A 38 5.22 16.87 21.29
CA ASP A 38 5.60 16.23 20.05
C ASP A 38 4.90 14.86 20.00
N SER A 39 3.58 14.92 19.91
CA SER A 39 2.76 13.88 19.31
C SER A 39 2.93 13.99 17.80
N THR A 40 4.19 14.01 17.32
CA THR A 40 4.46 13.33 16.07
C THR A 40 4.06 11.90 16.31
N SER A 41 2.84 11.60 15.86
CA SER A 41 2.35 10.26 15.59
C SER A 41 3.55 9.40 15.27
N THR A 42 3.85 8.44 16.14
CA THR A 42 4.89 7.44 15.94
C THR A 42 4.54 6.69 14.67
N ARG A 43 4.91 7.27 13.53
CA ARG A 43 4.80 6.67 12.21
C ARG A 43 5.76 5.51 12.29
N SER A 44 5.23 4.35 12.69
CA SER A 44 5.95 3.09 12.80
C SER A 44 6.87 3.01 11.60
N GLN A 45 8.18 3.06 11.82
CA GLN A 45 9.14 2.99 10.72
C GLN A 45 8.92 1.64 10.03
N ILE A 46 8.42 1.69 8.79
CA ILE A 46 8.17 0.48 8.00
C ILE A 46 9.53 -0.02 7.53
N SER A 47 9.97 -1.16 8.06
CA SER A 47 11.14 -1.87 7.54
C SER A 47 10.76 -2.64 6.29
N TYR A 48 11.62 -2.58 5.27
CA TYR A 48 11.48 -3.37 4.07
C TYR A 48 12.86 -3.91 3.66
N VAL A 49 12.85 -5.03 2.95
CA VAL A 49 14.05 -5.66 2.39
C VAL A 49 13.86 -5.73 0.88
N VAL A 50 14.85 -5.26 0.13
CA VAL A 50 14.89 -5.41 -1.33
C VAL A 50 15.57 -6.73 -1.64
N LEU A 51 14.83 -7.65 -2.26
CA LEU A 51 15.34 -8.92 -2.74
C LEU A 51 15.71 -8.83 -4.21
N LYS A 52 16.76 -9.54 -4.61
CA LYS A 52 17.05 -9.76 -6.02
C LYS A 52 16.22 -10.91 -6.56
N GLU A 53 16.15 -11.01 -7.87
CA GLU A 53 15.48 -12.12 -8.54
C GLU A 53 16.08 -13.48 -8.17
N GLU A 54 17.40 -13.56 -7.96
CA GLU A 54 18.07 -14.79 -7.53
C GLU A 54 17.56 -15.29 -6.18
N ASP A 55 17.40 -14.38 -5.21
CA ASP A 55 16.88 -14.70 -3.88
C ASP A 55 15.43 -15.18 -3.97
N ILE A 56 14.59 -14.52 -4.78
CA ILE A 56 13.19 -14.91 -4.96
C ILE A 56 13.08 -16.30 -5.58
N ARG A 57 13.90 -16.61 -6.59
CA ARG A 57 13.90 -17.93 -7.25
C ARG A 57 14.36 -19.03 -6.30
N GLU A 58 15.33 -18.76 -5.44
CA GLU A 58 15.78 -19.71 -4.43
C GLU A 58 14.67 -20.04 -3.43
N HIS A 59 13.97 -19.01 -2.91
CA HIS A 59 12.83 -19.21 -2.02
C HIS A 59 11.73 -20.03 -2.68
N GLN A 60 11.36 -19.69 -3.92
CA GLN A 60 10.35 -20.44 -4.68
C GLN A 60 10.76 -21.90 -4.87
N LYS A 61 12.02 -22.16 -5.19
CA LYS A 61 12.53 -23.53 -5.37
C LYS A 61 12.46 -24.33 -4.07
N ALA A 62 12.86 -23.74 -2.95
CA ALA A 62 12.79 -24.38 -1.64
C ALA A 62 11.35 -24.76 -1.27
N ASP A 63 10.40 -23.84 -1.49
CA ASP A 63 8.97 -24.09 -1.23
C ASP A 63 8.41 -25.22 -2.12
N ILE A 64 8.76 -25.22 -3.41
CA ILE A 64 8.35 -26.28 -4.34
C ILE A 64 8.93 -27.63 -3.91
N GLU A 65 10.22 -27.69 -3.55
CA GLU A 65 10.89 -28.91 -3.10
C GLU A 65 10.29 -29.44 -1.79
N GLN A 66 9.99 -28.56 -0.83
CA GLN A 66 9.32 -28.93 0.41
C GLN A 66 7.94 -29.54 0.13
N VAL A 67 7.08 -28.84 -0.61
CA VAL A 67 5.71 -29.32 -0.91
C VAL A 67 5.73 -30.61 -1.74
N SER A 68 6.62 -30.69 -2.74
CA SER A 68 6.81 -31.89 -3.55
C SER A 68 7.22 -33.10 -2.70
N THR A 69 8.11 -32.89 -1.72
CA THR A 69 8.59 -33.95 -0.83
C THR A 69 7.52 -34.37 0.17
N VAL A 70 6.86 -33.42 0.84
CA VAL A 70 5.82 -33.69 1.86
C VAL A 70 4.64 -34.42 1.24
N LEU A 71 4.18 -33.96 0.08
CA LEU A 71 3.01 -34.54 -0.60
C LEU A 71 3.37 -35.70 -1.53
N SER A 72 4.66 -35.99 -1.72
CA SER A 72 5.16 -37.00 -2.66
C SER A 72 4.57 -36.83 -4.07
N ILE A 73 4.52 -35.59 -4.56
CA ILE A 73 4.00 -35.21 -5.88
C ILE A 73 5.10 -34.63 -6.78
N ASP A 74 4.85 -34.64 -8.08
CA ASP A 74 5.73 -33.99 -9.04
C ASP A 74 5.81 -32.46 -8.83
N GLN A 75 6.97 -31.86 -9.13
CA GLN A 75 7.22 -30.43 -8.95
C GLN A 75 6.21 -29.55 -9.69
N VAL A 76 5.77 -29.96 -10.89
CA VAL A 76 4.77 -29.21 -11.66
C VAL A 76 3.44 -29.15 -10.92
N LYS A 77 3.04 -30.25 -10.26
CA LYS A 77 1.82 -30.31 -9.45
C LYS A 77 1.97 -29.48 -8.17
N ALA A 78 3.13 -29.51 -7.54
CA ALA A 78 3.43 -28.67 -6.38
C ALA A 78 3.32 -27.18 -6.72
N ILE A 79 3.84 -26.74 -7.88
CA ILE A 79 3.71 -25.36 -8.35
C ILE A 79 2.23 -24.97 -8.54
N ILE A 80 1.43 -25.84 -9.18
CA ILE A 80 0.01 -25.58 -9.39
C ILE A 80 -0.71 -25.40 -8.04
N LEU A 81 -0.45 -26.28 -7.07
CA LEU A 81 -1.02 -26.18 -5.73
C LEU A 81 -0.59 -24.88 -5.03
N LEU A 82 0.70 -24.58 -5.02
CA LEU A 82 1.22 -23.33 -4.45
C LEU A 82 0.53 -22.10 -5.08
N LEU A 83 0.31 -22.09 -6.40
CA LEU A 83 -0.44 -21.01 -7.06
C LEU A 83 -1.90 -20.93 -6.60
N HIS A 84 -2.61 -22.06 -6.45
CA HIS A 84 -3.98 -22.08 -5.92
C HIS A 84 -4.07 -21.51 -4.51
N TYR A 85 -3.06 -21.77 -3.67
CA TYR A 85 -2.97 -21.25 -2.31
C TYR A 85 -2.21 -19.91 -2.21
N ARG A 86 -1.96 -19.24 -3.35
CA ARG A 86 -1.26 -17.93 -3.42
C ARG A 86 0.11 -17.94 -2.73
N TRP A 87 0.85 -19.03 -2.88
CA TRP A 87 2.16 -19.30 -2.27
C TRP A 87 2.15 -19.28 -0.73
N SER A 88 1.00 -19.56 -0.12
CA SER A 88 0.91 -19.75 1.33
C SER A 88 1.15 -21.23 1.66
N SER A 89 2.39 -21.57 2.01
CA SER A 89 2.77 -22.94 2.43
C SER A 89 1.93 -23.43 3.60
N SER A 90 1.66 -22.57 4.60
CA SER A 90 0.81 -22.93 5.75
C SER A 90 -0.59 -23.36 5.35
N LYS A 91 -1.23 -22.68 4.39
CA LYS A 91 -2.58 -23.06 3.92
C LYS A 91 -2.61 -24.38 3.15
N VAL A 92 -1.54 -24.69 2.41
CA VAL A 92 -1.41 -25.96 1.70
C VAL A 92 -1.35 -27.12 2.70
N GLU A 93 -0.58 -26.96 3.76
CA GLU A 93 -0.44 -27.97 4.82
C GLU A 93 -1.75 -28.08 5.62
N ASP A 94 -2.33 -26.97 6.07
CA ASP A 94 -3.58 -26.96 6.83
C ASP A 94 -4.69 -27.71 6.10
N GLU A 95 -4.97 -27.39 4.84
CA GLU A 95 -6.04 -28.03 4.06
C GLU A 95 -5.74 -29.50 3.73
N TRP A 96 -4.46 -29.86 3.54
CA TRP A 96 -4.08 -31.24 3.22
C TRP A 96 -4.12 -32.18 4.43
N PHE A 97 -3.90 -31.67 5.64
CA PHE A 97 -3.97 -32.44 6.89
C PHE A 97 -5.36 -32.40 7.57
N THR A 98 -6.34 -31.67 7.01
CA THR A 98 -7.68 -31.52 7.62
C THR A 98 -8.66 -32.65 7.26
N ASP A 99 -8.36 -33.49 6.26
CA ASP A 99 -9.24 -34.61 5.82
C ASP A 99 -8.92 -35.95 6.52
N GLU A 100 -8.36 -35.91 7.74
CA GLU A 100 -8.11 -37.08 8.61
C GLU A 100 -9.25 -37.33 9.63
#